data_AF-A0A350BL52-F1
#
_entry.id   AF-A0A350BL52-F1
#
_cell.length_a   1.000
_cell.length_b   1.000
_cell.length_c   1.000
_cell.angle_alpha   90.00
_cell.angle_beta   90.00
_cell.angle_gamma   90.00
#
_symmetry.space_group_name_H-M   'P 1'
#
loop_
_entity.id
_entity.type
_entity.pdbx_description
1 polymer ?
#
loop_
_entity_poly.entity_id
_entity_poly.type
_entity_poly.pdbx_seq_one_letter_code
_entity_poly.pdbx_strand_id
1 'polypeptide(L)'
;MKKLVMLAMGLFVATSSALAQPGMMAGRGHDQFLKELNLTDVQQKEFDKIMVDHQKKMVDQMAKIASARIDMGQLLKADEPQKSAIEKKSQEISGLLSQVQSERLNHWFNVNKQLTPDQQKVWKNALEGHMAMGQGPGMGMHRRGGQSGFGRGMMQHRGKMQGRGMMREKMQMHEMGPEGE
;
A
#
# COMPACT_ATOMS: atom_id res chain seq x y z
N MET A 1 54.45 -45.95 -17.45
CA MET A 1 53.03 -45.53 -17.46
C MET A 1 52.90 -44.19 -16.71
N LYS A 2 53.60 -43.08 -16.98
CA LYS A 2 53.62 -42.17 -18.15
C LYS A 2 52.30 -42.06 -18.91
N LYS A 3 51.60 -40.95 -18.65
CA LYS A 3 50.56 -40.27 -19.45
C LYS A 3 49.28 -41.07 -19.67
N LEU A 4 48.22 -40.76 -18.93
CA LEU A 4 46.81 -40.83 -19.36
C LEU A 4 45.88 -40.67 -18.14
N VAL A 5 45.79 -39.48 -17.55
CA VAL A 5 44.53 -38.92 -17.01
C VAL A 5 44.69 -37.39 -16.95
N MET A 6 44.82 -36.77 -18.12
CA MET A 6 44.49 -35.35 -18.31
C MET A 6 43.23 -35.32 -19.15
N LEU A 7 42.07 -35.13 -18.53
CA LEU A 7 40.97 -34.30 -19.04
C LEU A 7 39.77 -34.39 -18.09
N ALA A 8 39.59 -33.37 -17.27
CA ALA A 8 38.28 -32.89 -16.82
C ALA A 8 38.48 -31.54 -16.12
N MET A 9 38.89 -30.54 -16.91
CA MET A 9 38.62 -29.15 -16.58
C MET A 9 37.11 -28.98 -16.40
N GLY A 10 36.71 -28.36 -15.31
CA GLY A 10 35.33 -27.98 -15.09
C GLY A 10 35.12 -27.42 -13.70
N LEU A 11 35.76 -26.28 -13.42
CA LEU A 11 35.53 -25.45 -12.24
C LEU A 11 34.05 -25.34 -11.89
N PHE A 12 33.64 -25.97 -10.78
CA PHE A 12 32.37 -25.67 -10.13
C PHE A 12 32.58 -24.49 -9.18
N VAL A 13 32.66 -23.28 -9.75
CA VAL A 13 32.42 -22.04 -8.99
C VAL A 13 31.03 -21.58 -9.36
N ALA A 14 30.03 -22.20 -8.73
CA ALA A 14 28.66 -21.69 -8.75
C ALA A 14 28.60 -20.51 -7.76
N THR A 15 29.08 -19.33 -8.17
CA THR A 15 28.72 -18.08 -7.51
C THR A 15 27.24 -17.84 -7.75
N SER A 16 26.42 -18.23 -6.77
CA SER A 16 24.99 -17.97 -6.73
C SER A 16 24.73 -16.49 -6.46
N SER A 17 24.90 -15.65 -7.47
CA SER A 17 24.42 -14.26 -7.47
C SER A 17 22.93 -14.21 -7.82
N ALA A 18 22.10 -14.95 -7.05
CA ALA A 18 20.67 -15.10 -7.31
C ALA A 18 19.77 -14.45 -6.25
N LEU A 19 20.28 -13.54 -5.42
CA LEU A 19 19.49 -12.80 -4.41
C LEU A 19 19.42 -11.28 -4.63
N ALA A 20 19.77 -10.79 -5.82
CA ALA A 20 19.54 -9.39 -6.19
C ALA A 20 18.53 -9.31 -7.34
N GLN A 21 17.33 -9.88 -7.15
CA GLN A 21 16.20 -9.46 -7.97
C GLN A 21 15.74 -8.10 -7.44
N PRO A 22 15.85 -7.00 -8.21
CA PRO A 22 15.27 -5.73 -7.82
C PRO A 22 13.79 -5.97 -7.55
N GLY A 23 13.33 -5.66 -6.34
CA GLY A 23 11.94 -5.83 -5.96
C GLY A 23 11.04 -5.16 -7.01
N MET A 24 10.12 -5.92 -7.60
CA MET A 24 9.12 -5.44 -8.56
C MET A 24 8.08 -4.57 -7.86
N MET A 25 8.49 -3.46 -7.25
CA MET A 25 7.64 -2.44 -6.64
C MET A 25 8.30 -1.04 -6.64
N ALA A 26 9.43 -0.84 -7.31
CA ALA A 26 9.91 0.50 -7.58
C ALA A 26 9.06 1.09 -8.71
N GLY A 27 8.10 1.96 -8.37
CA GLY A 27 7.45 2.79 -9.38
C GLY A 27 8.52 3.55 -10.17
N ARG A 28 8.32 3.72 -11.49
CA ARG A 28 9.30 4.32 -12.41
C ARG A 28 9.95 5.63 -11.90
N GLY A 29 9.27 6.37 -11.02
CA GLY A 29 9.81 7.58 -10.40
C GLY A 29 10.88 7.35 -9.31
N HIS A 30 10.86 6.24 -8.56
CA HIS A 30 11.84 5.99 -7.49
C HIS A 30 13.21 5.62 -8.08
N ASP A 31 13.24 4.69 -9.03
CA ASP A 31 14.49 4.27 -9.69
C ASP A 31 15.12 5.40 -10.50
N GLN A 32 14.29 6.25 -11.11
CA GLN A 32 14.76 7.41 -11.87
C GLN A 32 15.36 8.47 -10.94
N PHE A 33 14.71 8.74 -9.82
CA PHE A 33 15.20 9.68 -8.81
C PHE A 33 16.54 9.23 -8.18
N LEU A 34 16.70 7.93 -7.90
CA LEU A 34 17.98 7.39 -7.39
C LEU A 34 19.11 7.55 -8.40
N LYS A 35 18.83 7.41 -9.70
CA LYS A 35 19.81 7.67 -10.76
C LYS A 35 20.21 9.14 -10.83
N GLU A 36 19.28 10.07 -10.60
CA GLU A 36 19.55 11.51 -10.59
C GLU A 36 20.46 11.95 -9.44
N LEU A 37 20.47 11.22 -8.31
CA LEU A 37 21.42 11.46 -7.23
C LEU A 37 22.88 11.15 -7.62
N ASN A 38 23.10 10.34 -8.66
CA ASN A 38 24.43 9.99 -9.17
C ASN A 38 25.44 9.68 -8.04
N LEU A 39 25.08 8.73 -7.17
CA LEU A 39 25.87 8.38 -5.98
C LEU A 39 27.20 7.75 -6.39
N THR A 40 28.27 8.10 -5.67
CA THR A 40 29.54 7.35 -5.76
C THR A 40 29.40 5.96 -5.16
N ASP A 41 30.28 5.01 -5.52
CA ASP A 41 30.25 3.65 -4.97
C ASP A 41 30.30 3.61 -3.43
N VAL A 42 31.03 4.54 -2.83
CA VAL A 42 31.12 4.66 -1.36
C VAL A 42 29.80 5.17 -0.78
N GLN A 43 29.19 6.19 -1.39
CA GLN A 43 27.88 6.71 -0.97
C GLN A 43 26.77 5.67 -1.16
N GLN A 44 26.82 4.89 -2.25
CA GLN A 44 25.83 3.84 -2.53
C GLN A 44 25.81 2.80 -1.42
N LYS A 45 26.97 2.36 -0.92
CA LYS A 45 27.04 1.39 0.19
C LYS A 45 26.42 1.92 1.48
N GLU A 46 26.70 3.18 1.84
CA GLU A 46 26.08 3.80 3.02
C GLU A 46 24.58 4.02 2.82
N PHE A 47 24.17 4.41 1.62
CA PHE A 47 22.77 4.55 1.25
C PHE A 47 22.02 3.22 1.41
N ASP A 48 22.52 2.13 0.83
CA ASP A 48 21.91 0.79 0.91
C ASP A 48 21.76 0.34 2.36
N LYS A 49 22.79 0.56 3.19
CA LYS A 49 22.75 0.26 4.61
C LYS A 49 21.65 1.05 5.33
N ILE A 50 21.57 2.37 5.09
CA ILE A 50 20.53 3.22 5.67
C ILE A 50 19.13 2.77 5.24
N MET A 51 18.96 2.35 3.97
CA MET A 51 17.69 1.83 3.45
C MET A 51 17.29 0.52 4.13
N VAL A 52 18.21 -0.43 4.25
CA VAL A 52 17.94 -1.73 4.90
C VAL A 52 17.60 -1.55 6.37
N ASP A 53 18.34 -0.71 7.09
CA ASP A 53 18.09 -0.47 8.52
C ASP A 53 16.75 0.24 8.73
N HIS A 54 16.42 1.22 7.88
CA HIS A 54 15.10 1.86 7.91
C HIS A 54 13.98 0.84 7.61
N GLN A 55 14.14 0.00 6.59
CA GLN A 55 13.14 -1.00 6.22
C GLN A 55 12.87 -1.98 7.36
N LYS A 56 13.92 -2.48 8.04
CA LYS A 56 13.78 -3.36 9.21
C LYS A 56 12.96 -2.70 10.32
N LYS A 57 13.29 -1.47 10.69
CA LYS A 57 12.56 -0.72 11.71
C LYS A 57 11.11 -0.47 11.32
N MET A 58 10.87 -0.11 10.06
CA MET A 58 9.52 0.10 9.54
C MET A 58 8.68 -1.17 9.58
N VAL A 59 9.24 -2.33 9.23
CA VAL A 59 8.55 -3.62 9.33
C VAL A 59 8.15 -3.92 10.79
N ASP A 60 9.07 -3.75 11.74
CA ASP A 60 8.80 -3.95 13.17
C ASP A 60 7.71 -3.00 13.69
N GLN A 61 7.78 -1.71 13.35
CA GLN A 61 6.76 -0.73 13.75
C GLN A 61 5.39 -1.03 13.13
N MET A 62 5.33 -1.42 11.86
CA MET A 62 4.09 -1.80 11.20
C MET A 62 3.47 -3.05 11.84
N ALA A 63 4.29 -4.03 12.22
CA ALA A 63 3.83 -5.23 12.91
C ALA A 63 3.21 -4.87 14.28
N LYS A 64 3.85 -4.00 15.06
CA LYS A 64 3.32 -3.50 16.34
C LYS A 64 1.99 -2.79 16.17
N ILE A 65 1.87 -1.91 15.15
CA ILE A 65 0.61 -1.21 14.85
C ILE A 65 -0.48 -2.20 14.46
N ALA A 66 -0.17 -3.19 13.62
CA ALA A 66 -1.12 -4.21 13.21
C ALA A 66 -1.64 -5.01 14.41
N SER A 67 -0.73 -5.47 15.28
CA SER A 67 -1.10 -6.16 16.53
C SER A 67 -2.00 -5.30 17.41
N ALA A 68 -1.60 -4.05 17.68
CA ALA A 68 -2.38 -3.15 18.52
C ALA A 68 -3.79 -2.86 17.96
N ARG A 69 -3.93 -2.80 16.62
CA ARG A 69 -5.24 -2.67 15.96
C ARG A 69 -6.10 -3.92 16.08
N ILE A 70 -5.50 -5.11 16.05
CA ILE A 70 -6.22 -6.38 16.30
C ILE A 70 -6.72 -6.39 17.75
N ASP A 71 -5.87 -6.07 18.71
CA ASP A 71 -6.24 -6.00 20.14
C ASP A 71 -7.38 -5.00 20.37
N MET A 72 -7.30 -3.82 19.75
CA MET A 72 -8.36 -2.83 19.79
C MET A 72 -9.68 -3.41 19.27
N GLY A 73 -9.64 -4.14 18.16
CA GLY A 73 -10.80 -4.80 17.58
C GLY A 73 -11.40 -5.86 18.50
N GLN A 74 -10.60 -6.53 19.33
CA GLN A 74 -11.09 -7.45 20.35
C GLN A 74 -11.76 -6.70 21.51
N LEU A 75 -11.14 -5.63 22.03
CA LEU A 75 -11.70 -4.79 23.10
C LEU A 75 -13.07 -4.21 22.73
N LEU A 76 -13.25 -3.81 21.47
CA LEU A 76 -14.52 -3.29 20.96
C LEU A 76 -15.61 -4.35 20.78
N LYS A 77 -15.25 -5.63 20.68
CA LYS A 77 -16.18 -6.76 20.47
C LYS A 77 -16.54 -7.48 21.77
N ALA A 78 -15.95 -7.10 22.90
CA ALA A 78 -16.30 -7.66 24.19
C ALA A 78 -17.79 -7.40 24.50
N ASP A 79 -18.43 -8.31 25.26
CA ASP A 79 -19.84 -8.16 25.65
C ASP A 79 -20.10 -6.85 26.40
N GLU A 80 -19.12 -6.42 27.22
CA GLU A 80 -19.08 -5.13 27.90
C GLU A 80 -17.78 -4.39 27.56
N PRO A 81 -17.76 -3.55 26.51
CA PRO A 81 -16.56 -2.82 26.10
C PRO A 81 -16.10 -1.81 27.17
N GLN A 82 -14.87 -1.97 27.66
CA GLN A 82 -14.29 -1.08 28.65
C GLN A 82 -13.65 0.14 28.00
N LYS A 83 -14.29 1.31 28.16
CA LYS A 83 -13.85 2.58 27.55
C LYS A 83 -12.38 2.91 27.85
N SER A 84 -11.95 2.77 29.10
CA SER A 84 -10.57 3.09 29.51
C SER A 84 -9.51 2.21 28.83
N ALA A 85 -9.81 0.93 28.60
CA ALA A 85 -8.92 0.01 27.90
C ALA A 85 -8.80 0.37 26.41
N ILE A 86 -9.93 0.72 25.78
CA ILE A 86 -9.99 1.19 24.39
C ILE A 86 -9.19 2.49 24.25
N GLU A 87 -9.38 3.47 25.13
CA GLU A 87 -8.63 4.74 25.10
C GLU A 87 -7.12 4.52 25.24
N LYS A 88 -6.70 3.64 26.17
CA LYS A 88 -5.28 3.28 26.33
C LYS A 88 -4.70 2.66 25.05
N LYS A 89 -5.43 1.73 24.42
CA LYS A 89 -4.99 1.11 23.16
C LYS A 89 -4.96 2.12 22.00
N SER A 90 -5.85 3.12 22.00
CA SER A 90 -5.87 4.20 21.01
C SER A 90 -4.62 5.08 21.12
N GLN A 91 -4.25 5.44 22.36
CA GLN A 91 -3.03 6.19 22.65
C GLN A 91 -1.78 5.40 22.25
N GLU A 92 -1.73 4.10 22.50
CA GLU A 92 -0.64 3.22 22.06
C GLU A 92 -0.47 3.24 20.54
N ILE A 93 -1.55 3.06 19.78
CA ILE A 93 -1.53 3.13 18.31
C ILE A 93 -1.05 4.51 17.84
N SER A 94 -1.54 5.58 18.46
CA SER A 94 -1.15 6.96 18.13
C SER A 94 0.35 7.19 18.38
N GLY A 95 0.88 6.69 19.49
CA GLY A 95 2.31 6.71 19.81
C GLY A 95 3.16 5.96 18.78
N LEU A 96 2.73 4.76 18.36
CA LEU A 96 3.42 3.98 17.33
C LEU A 96 3.42 4.70 15.96
N LEU A 97 2.30 5.32 15.58
CA LEU A 97 2.22 6.12 14.35
C LEU A 97 3.14 7.34 14.39
N SER A 98 3.25 8.01 15.55
CA SER A 98 4.20 9.10 15.75
C SER A 98 5.65 8.62 15.59
N GLN A 99 6.00 7.47 16.17
CA GLN A 99 7.35 6.89 16.01
C GLN A 99 7.69 6.57 14.56
N VAL A 100 6.72 6.11 13.77
CA VAL A 100 6.88 5.90 12.32
C VAL A 100 7.18 7.21 11.60
N GLN A 101 6.46 8.29 11.94
CA GLN A 101 6.71 9.60 11.34
C GLN A 101 8.12 10.12 11.70
N SER A 102 8.53 9.96 12.96
CA SER A 102 9.89 10.31 13.40
C SER A 102 10.95 9.48 12.70
N GLU A 103 10.75 8.18 12.53
CA GLU A 103 11.72 7.31 11.84
C GLU A 103 11.86 7.66 10.34
N ARG A 104 10.77 8.08 9.69
CA ARG A 104 10.83 8.61 8.30
C ARG A 104 11.66 9.88 8.21
N LEU A 105 11.47 10.82 9.15
CA LEU A 105 12.27 12.04 9.20
C LEU A 105 13.75 11.72 9.46
N ASN A 106 14.02 10.84 10.42
CA ASN A 106 15.38 10.41 10.74
C ASN A 106 16.05 9.75 9.52
N HIS A 107 15.35 8.87 8.82
CA HIS A 107 15.83 8.28 7.58
C HIS A 107 16.17 9.34 6.54
N TRP A 108 15.29 10.32 6.34
CA TRP A 108 15.55 11.41 5.42
C TRP A 108 16.82 12.20 5.75
N PHE A 109 17.02 12.55 7.03
CA PHE A 109 18.22 13.25 7.48
C PHE A 109 19.48 12.39 7.39
N ASN A 110 19.37 11.09 7.67
CA ASN A 110 20.50 10.16 7.58
C ASN A 110 21.01 10.03 6.15
N VAL A 111 20.09 9.95 5.17
CA VAL A 111 20.46 10.01 3.75
C VAL A 111 21.08 11.36 3.41
N ASN A 112 20.42 12.47 3.76
CA ASN A 112 20.89 13.82 3.42
C ASN A 112 22.33 14.11 3.87
N LYS A 113 22.74 13.56 5.02
CA LYS A 113 24.11 13.70 5.56
C LYS A 113 25.19 13.02 4.71
N GLN A 114 24.84 12.03 3.90
CA GLN A 114 25.79 11.32 3.02
C GLN A 114 25.94 11.99 1.65
N LEU A 115 25.13 13.00 1.35
CA LEU A 115 25.04 13.64 0.04
C LEU A 115 25.87 14.92 -0.03
N THR A 116 26.41 15.20 -1.22
CA THR A 116 27.05 16.49 -1.53
C THR A 116 26.00 17.62 -1.60
N PRO A 117 26.40 18.91 -1.51
CA PRO A 117 25.45 20.02 -1.60
C PRO A 117 24.57 20.01 -2.85
N ASP A 118 25.08 19.54 -3.99
CA ASP A 118 24.30 19.45 -5.23
C ASP A 118 23.34 18.25 -5.22
N GLN A 119 23.77 17.10 -4.71
CA GLN A 119 22.90 15.94 -4.51
C GLN A 119 21.79 16.24 -3.49
N GLN A 120 22.06 17.07 -2.47
CA GLN A 120 21.05 17.49 -1.50
C GLN A 120 19.93 18.32 -2.14
N LYS A 121 20.21 19.09 -3.20
CA LYS A 121 19.17 19.83 -3.94
C LYS A 121 18.20 18.84 -4.60
N VAL A 122 18.74 17.82 -5.26
CA VAL A 122 17.95 16.72 -5.83
C VAL A 122 17.17 16.00 -4.72
N TRP A 123 17.83 15.68 -3.59
CA TRP A 123 17.21 14.99 -2.45
C TRP A 123 16.03 15.76 -1.82
N LYS A 124 16.11 17.09 -1.76
CA LYS A 124 15.02 17.93 -1.24
C LYS A 124 13.79 17.92 -2.15
N ASN A 125 13.95 17.76 -3.47
CA ASN A 125 12.82 17.66 -4.39
C ASN A 125 11.95 16.42 -4.10
N ALA A 126 12.50 15.35 -3.49
CA ALA A 126 11.70 14.22 -3.03
C ALA A 126 10.76 14.58 -1.86
N LEU A 127 11.13 15.53 -0.99
CA LEU A 127 10.23 16.05 0.04
C LEU A 127 9.08 16.82 -0.61
N GLU A 128 9.34 17.59 -1.66
CA GLU A 128 8.30 18.35 -2.35
C GLU A 128 7.26 17.41 -2.99
N GLY A 129 7.69 16.32 -3.62
CA GLY A 129 6.79 15.29 -4.15
C GLY A 129 6.02 14.52 -3.08
N HIS A 130 6.65 14.19 -1.95
CA HIS A 130 5.98 13.49 -0.84
C HIS A 130 5.07 14.41 0.01
N MET A 131 5.41 15.69 0.17
CA MET A 131 4.59 16.68 0.87
C MET A 131 3.44 17.22 0.01
N ALA A 132 3.59 17.26 -1.32
CA ALA A 132 2.51 17.56 -2.24
C ALA A 132 1.40 16.47 -2.22
N MET A 133 1.77 15.23 -1.89
CA MET A 133 0.83 14.10 -1.73
C MET A 133 0.17 14.04 -0.33
N GLY A 134 0.30 15.10 0.48
CA GLY A 134 -0.31 15.21 1.81
C GLY A 134 -0.99 16.55 2.12
N GLN A 135 -1.01 17.50 1.18
CA GLN A 135 -1.53 18.86 1.40
C GLN A 135 -2.46 19.36 0.26
N GLY A 136 -3.07 18.45 -0.49
CA GLY A 136 -4.19 18.80 -1.38
C GLY A 136 -5.51 18.77 -0.61
N PRO A 137 -6.35 19.83 -0.66
CA PRO A 137 -7.74 19.73 -0.22
C PRO A 137 -8.50 18.86 -1.24
N GLY A 138 -8.54 17.55 -1.00
CA GLY A 138 -9.37 16.61 -1.75
C GLY A 138 -8.65 15.87 -2.90
N MET A 139 -8.05 14.74 -2.58
CA MET A 139 -8.07 13.54 -3.42
C MET A 139 -8.24 12.38 -2.45
N GLY A 140 -9.41 11.77 -2.33
CA GLY A 140 -10.05 11.11 -3.45
C GLY A 140 -10.22 9.66 -3.02
N MET A 141 -11.24 9.43 -2.21
CA MET A 141 -11.92 8.16 -2.09
C MET A 141 -11.99 7.50 -3.49
N HIS A 142 -11.77 6.18 -3.57
CA HIS A 142 -11.90 5.30 -4.75
C HIS A 142 -10.67 5.09 -5.65
N ARG A 143 -9.85 4.06 -5.34
CA ARG A 143 -9.57 2.88 -6.20
C ARG A 143 -8.39 2.04 -5.69
N ARG A 144 -8.66 1.12 -4.75
CA ARG A 144 -8.19 -0.28 -4.79
C ARG A 144 -8.97 -1.06 -3.75
N GLY A 145 -9.68 -2.11 -4.20
CA GLY A 145 -10.59 -2.89 -3.37
C GLY A 145 -9.96 -3.34 -2.06
N GLY A 146 -10.60 -2.95 -0.97
CA GLY A 146 -10.28 -3.32 0.39
C GLY A 146 -11.56 -3.19 1.19
N GLN A 147 -12.37 -4.24 1.12
CA GLN A 147 -13.56 -4.43 1.92
C GLN A 147 -13.16 -4.41 3.40
N SER A 148 -13.18 -3.23 4.00
CA SER A 148 -12.98 -3.02 5.43
C SER A 148 -13.48 -1.62 5.76
N GLY A 149 -14.72 -1.53 6.24
CA GLY A 149 -15.29 -0.26 6.69
C GLY A 149 -16.80 -0.29 6.66
N PHE A 150 -17.38 -0.44 7.85
CA PHE A 150 -18.80 -0.38 8.16
C PHE A 150 -19.57 0.70 7.37
N GLY A 151 -20.67 0.30 6.73
CA GLY A 151 -21.74 1.21 6.31
C GLY A 151 -21.75 1.65 4.83
N ARG A 152 -22.37 0.83 3.97
CA ARG A 152 -23.21 1.24 2.82
C ARG A 152 -23.60 0.01 2.01
N GLY A 153 -24.89 -0.34 1.94
CA GLY A 153 -25.29 -1.49 1.12
C GLY A 153 -26.73 -1.98 1.11
N MET A 154 -27.73 -1.32 1.72
CA MET A 154 -29.15 -1.53 1.36
C MET A 154 -29.45 -0.89 0.00
N MET A 155 -28.72 -1.28 -1.05
CA MET A 155 -28.91 -0.82 -2.44
C MET A 155 -28.24 -1.79 -3.41
N GLN A 156 -28.62 -3.07 -3.33
CA GLN A 156 -28.39 -4.05 -4.40
C GLN A 156 -29.66 -4.87 -4.66
N HIS A 157 -30.74 -4.18 -5.04
CA HIS A 157 -31.81 -4.77 -5.84
C HIS A 157 -32.43 -3.69 -6.75
N ARG A 158 -31.63 -3.23 -7.72
CA ARG A 158 -32.17 -2.53 -8.90
C ARG A 158 -31.63 -3.24 -10.13
N GLY A 159 -32.37 -4.26 -10.56
CA GLY A 159 -31.99 -5.06 -11.73
C GLY A 159 -32.80 -6.35 -11.84
N LYS A 160 -34.12 -6.23 -12.04
CA LYS A 160 -35.01 -7.14 -12.79
C LYS A 160 -36.48 -6.78 -12.49
N MET A 161 -36.94 -5.66 -13.01
CA MET A 161 -38.33 -5.51 -13.44
C MET A 161 -38.28 -5.06 -14.89
N GLN A 162 -38.09 -6.04 -15.77
CA GLN A 162 -38.37 -5.89 -17.20
C GLN A 162 -39.85 -5.57 -17.37
N GLY A 163 -40.12 -4.69 -18.34
CA GLY A 163 -41.39 -4.01 -18.55
C GLY A 163 -42.64 -4.88 -18.52
N ARG A 164 -43.61 -4.41 -17.73
CA ARG A 164 -45.05 -4.54 -17.98
C ARG A 164 -45.72 -3.29 -17.42
N GLY A 165 -45.82 -2.27 -18.25
CA GLY A 165 -46.45 -1.03 -17.85
C GLY A 165 -46.35 0.04 -18.92
N MET A 166 -46.57 -0.33 -20.19
CA MET A 166 -46.92 0.55 -21.31
C MET A 166 -47.33 -0.34 -22.49
N MET A 167 -48.48 -0.99 -22.40
CA MET A 167 -49.25 -1.41 -23.56
C MET A 167 -50.74 -1.31 -23.22
N ARG A 168 -51.40 -0.32 -23.84
CA ARG A 168 -52.84 -0.27 -24.17
C ARG A 168 -53.79 -0.43 -22.98
N GLU A 169 -54.52 0.58 -22.49
CA GLU A 169 -55.22 1.68 -23.17
C GLU A 169 -55.68 1.38 -24.60
N LYS A 170 -56.14 0.14 -24.86
CA LYS A 170 -57.03 -0.29 -25.95
C LYS A 170 -57.55 -1.71 -25.64
N MET A 171 -58.25 -1.87 -24.52
CA MET A 171 -59.10 -3.06 -24.28
C MET A 171 -60.19 -2.79 -23.24
N GLN A 172 -60.82 -1.62 -23.34
CA GLN A 172 -62.14 -1.34 -22.80
C GLN A 172 -62.79 -0.45 -23.84
N MET A 173 -63.45 -1.05 -24.85
CA MET A 173 -64.35 -0.44 -25.85
C MET A 173 -64.46 -1.41 -27.06
N HIS A 174 -64.97 -2.61 -26.83
CA HIS A 174 -65.74 -3.42 -27.78
C HIS A 174 -66.04 -4.78 -27.15
N GLU A 175 -67.15 -4.84 -26.42
CA GLU A 175 -68.04 -6.01 -26.37
C GLU A 175 -69.36 -5.48 -25.78
N MET A 176 -70.00 -4.60 -26.54
CA MET A 176 -71.44 -4.40 -26.48
C MET A 176 -72.03 -5.16 -27.66
N GLY A 177 -72.96 -6.07 -27.39
CA GLY A 177 -73.96 -6.56 -28.32
C GLY A 177 -74.27 -8.06 -28.19
N PRO A 178 -75.48 -8.51 -28.55
CA PRO A 178 -76.74 -8.18 -27.86
C PRO A 178 -77.63 -9.45 -27.65
N GLU A 179 -78.88 -9.21 -27.18
CA GLU A 179 -80.09 -10.05 -27.32
C GLU A 179 -80.24 -11.21 -26.31
N GLY A 180 -81.28 -11.24 -25.48
CA GLY A 180 -82.68 -11.62 -25.82
C GLY A 180 -82.87 -13.03 -25.24
N GLU A 181 -83.89 -13.40 -24.47
CA GLU A 181 -85.29 -13.02 -24.33
C GLU A 181 -85.74 -13.09 -22.86
#